data_AF-A0A4U9ZKP9-F1
#
_entry.id   AF-A0A4U9ZKP9-F1
#
_cell.length_a   1.000
_cell.length_b   1.000
_cell.length_c   1.000
_cell.angle_alpha   90.00
_cell.angle_beta   90.00
_cell.angle_gamma   90.00
#
_symmetry.space_group_name_H-M   'P 1'
#
loop_
_entity.id
_entity.type
_entity.pdbx_description
1 polymer ?
#
loop_
_entity_poly.entity_id
_entity_poly.type
_entity_poly.pdbx_seq_one_letter_code
_entity_poly.pdbx_strand_id
1 'polypeptide(L)'
;MRSEQEIMNLVVTISKQDDRIETVLLNGSRANPEAVKDNYQDYDIVWVTNFIEDIISDPDYPNQFGDILIMQKPDETSETDHYDCFAYLMQFKDMTRIDLRLIKPESLDTHLNDAFSRVLLDKKQAYGSYHFARKELYETKQLSEAGLNRLLKEIYWVSTYVVKGLIRRDFMYYEFMISHPIRTAFIEVLKQDILAQKEVKTLSFGKYDKGIIENILDEDQFLKLYSNKSLEDIEANLRFILTETDKIAMD
;
A
#
# COMPACT_ATOMS: atom_id res chain seq x y z
N MET A 1 -21.01 10.46 7.49
CA MET A 1 -19.57 10.55 7.77
C MET A 1 -19.29 11.82 8.52
N ARG A 2 -18.59 11.69 9.65
CA ARG A 2 -17.96 12.81 10.36
C ARG A 2 -16.90 13.48 9.48
N SER A 3 -16.74 14.78 9.66
CA SER A 3 -15.71 15.58 9.00
C SER A 3 -14.29 15.27 9.52
N GLU A 4 -13.27 15.64 8.73
CA GLU A 4 -11.87 15.50 9.15
C GLU A 4 -11.60 16.21 10.47
N GLN A 5 -12.12 17.42 10.65
CA GLN A 5 -11.92 18.16 11.89
C GLN A 5 -12.53 17.45 13.10
N GLU A 6 -13.72 16.85 12.95
CA GLU A 6 -14.37 16.10 14.03
C GLU A 6 -13.56 14.86 14.42
N ILE A 7 -13.07 14.09 13.44
CA ILE A 7 -12.26 12.89 13.71
C ILE A 7 -10.91 13.25 14.32
N MET A 8 -10.21 14.25 13.77
CA MET A 8 -8.90 14.67 14.31
C MET A 8 -9.05 15.20 15.74
N ASN A 9 -10.10 15.98 16.02
CA ASN A 9 -10.39 16.46 17.37
C ASN A 9 -10.73 15.31 18.32
N LEU A 10 -11.54 14.35 17.88
CA LEU A 10 -11.91 13.18 18.67
C LEU A 10 -10.67 12.37 19.06
N VAL A 11 -9.82 12.02 18.08
CA VAL A 11 -8.57 11.29 18.31
C VAL A 11 -7.69 12.04 19.30
N VAL A 12 -7.44 13.33 19.09
CA VAL A 12 -6.58 14.13 19.99
C VAL A 12 -7.18 14.26 21.39
N THR A 13 -8.49 14.42 21.52
CA THR A 13 -9.16 14.51 22.83
C THR A 13 -9.03 13.22 23.62
N ILE A 14 -9.33 12.08 23.00
CA ILE A 14 -9.12 10.75 23.61
C ILE A 14 -7.67 10.61 24.06
N SER A 15 -6.72 10.90 23.16
CA SER A 15 -5.30 10.73 23.45
C SER A 15 -4.77 11.67 24.52
N LYS A 16 -5.34 12.86 24.69
CA LYS A 16 -4.98 13.77 25.78
C LYS A 16 -5.45 13.28 27.15
N GLN A 17 -6.56 12.54 27.20
CA GLN A 17 -7.15 12.05 28.45
C GLN A 17 -6.52 10.75 28.94
N ASP A 18 -5.89 9.98 28.04
CA ASP A 18 -5.23 8.72 28.39
C ASP A 18 -3.71 8.90 28.46
N ASP A 19 -3.16 8.86 29.68
CA ASP A 19 -1.73 9.05 29.96
C ASP A 19 -0.84 7.95 29.37
N ARG A 20 -1.41 6.81 28.98
CA ARG A 20 -0.69 5.72 28.32
C ARG A 20 -0.22 6.10 26.91
N ILE A 21 -0.89 7.07 26.26
CA ILE A 21 -0.57 7.49 24.90
C ILE A 21 0.45 8.63 24.97
N GLU A 22 1.64 8.38 24.43
CA GLU A 22 2.75 9.32 24.39
C GLU A 22 2.62 10.31 23.23
N THR A 23 2.36 9.78 22.04
CA THR A 23 2.33 10.54 20.79
C THR A 23 1.25 9.97 19.88
N VAL A 24 0.63 10.86 19.10
CA VAL A 24 -0.33 10.52 18.05
C VAL A 24 0.23 11.00 16.73
N LEU A 25 0.32 10.09 15.76
CA LEU A 25 0.65 10.41 14.38
C LEU A 25 -0.55 10.14 13.48
N LEU A 26 -0.72 10.98 12.48
CA LEU A 26 -1.52 10.67 11.30
C LEU A 26 -0.58 10.12 10.24
N ASN A 27 -0.89 8.94 9.71
CA ASN A 27 -0.14 8.29 8.65
C ASN A 27 -0.93 8.29 7.33
N GLY A 28 -0.29 7.85 6.25
CA GLY A 28 -0.98 7.50 5.01
C GLY A 28 -1.50 8.70 4.21
N SER A 29 -2.57 8.48 3.45
CA SER A 29 -3.00 9.43 2.42
C SER A 29 -3.43 10.80 2.96
N ARG A 30 -3.95 10.88 4.19
CA ARG A 30 -4.32 12.16 4.83
C ARG A 30 -3.11 12.96 5.32
N ALA A 31 -1.96 12.32 5.50
CA ALA A 31 -0.69 12.98 5.76
C ALA A 31 0.06 13.37 4.48
N ASN A 32 -0.27 12.75 3.34
CA ASN A 32 0.34 13.07 2.06
C ASN A 32 -0.25 14.37 1.46
N PRO A 33 0.57 15.43 1.25
CA PRO A 33 0.10 16.67 0.66
C PRO A 33 -0.31 16.54 -0.82
N GLU A 34 0.19 15.53 -1.53
CA GLU A 34 -0.06 15.27 -2.96
C GLU A 34 -1.24 14.30 -3.19
N ALA A 35 -1.80 13.70 -2.14
CA ALA A 35 -2.94 12.80 -2.28
C ALA A 35 -4.24 13.55 -2.62
N VAL A 36 -5.10 12.91 -3.42
CA VAL A 36 -6.47 13.37 -3.64
C VAL A 36 -7.21 13.40 -2.31
N LYS A 37 -7.80 14.55 -2.00
CA LYS A 37 -8.56 14.76 -0.76
C LYS A 37 -10.04 14.55 -0.99
N ASP A 38 -10.59 13.49 -0.39
CA ASP A 38 -11.99 13.15 -0.50
C ASP A 38 -12.54 12.48 0.78
N ASN A 39 -13.82 12.12 0.74
CA ASN A 39 -14.51 11.50 1.86
C ASN A 39 -14.24 10.00 2.00
N TYR A 40 -13.53 9.38 1.05
CA TYR A 40 -13.17 7.96 1.04
C TYR A 40 -11.78 7.68 1.59
N GLN A 41 -11.03 8.72 1.99
CA GLN A 41 -9.77 8.54 2.68
C GLN A 41 -9.99 8.05 4.12
N ASP A 42 -9.34 6.94 4.45
CA ASP A 42 -9.26 6.40 5.80
C ASP A 42 -8.43 7.31 6.73
N TYR A 43 -8.61 7.13 8.03
CA TYR A 43 -7.77 7.76 9.05
C TYR A 43 -6.80 6.71 9.61
N ASP A 44 -5.60 6.65 9.04
CA ASP A 44 -4.50 5.86 9.57
C ASP A 44 -3.89 6.55 10.81
N ILE A 45 -4.37 6.21 12.00
CA ILE A 45 -3.89 6.78 13.26
C ILE A 45 -2.83 5.87 13.85
N VAL A 46 -1.74 6.44 14.35
CA VAL A 46 -0.73 5.73 15.13
C VAL A 46 -0.70 6.33 16.52
N TRP A 47 -0.88 5.49 17.53
CA TRP A 47 -0.59 5.81 18.91
C TRP A 47 0.70 5.15 19.34
N VAL A 48 1.65 5.98 19.75
CA VAL A 48 2.89 5.51 20.35
C VAL A 48 2.65 5.27 21.83
N THR A 49 2.86 4.04 22.30
CA THR A 49 2.55 3.63 23.68
C THR A 49 3.34 2.40 24.10
N ASN A 50 3.75 2.35 25.38
CA ASN A 50 4.31 1.15 26.02
C ASN A 50 3.25 0.23 26.62
N PHE A 51 1.96 0.58 26.51
CA PHE A 51 0.86 -0.06 27.22
C PHE A 51 -0.11 -0.73 26.24
N ILE A 52 0.41 -1.40 25.21
CA ILE A 52 -0.41 -2.04 24.17
C ILE A 52 -1.33 -3.07 24.83
N GLU A 53 -0.78 -3.95 25.65
CA GLU A 53 -1.47 -5.04 26.32
C GLU A 53 -2.59 -4.52 27.25
N ASP A 54 -2.33 -3.45 28.00
CA ASP A 54 -3.34 -2.82 28.86
C ASP A 54 -4.51 -2.25 28.05
N ILE A 55 -4.22 -1.65 26.88
CA ILE A 55 -5.26 -1.08 26.01
C ILE A 55 -6.10 -2.19 25.37
N ILE A 56 -5.47 -3.25 24.86
CA ILE A 56 -6.19 -4.34 24.18
C ILE A 56 -6.95 -5.25 25.15
N SER A 57 -6.55 -5.28 26.43
CA SER A 57 -7.25 -6.03 27.48
C SER A 57 -8.65 -5.51 27.77
N ASP A 58 -8.93 -4.24 27.44
CA ASP A 58 -10.25 -3.65 27.50
C ASP A 58 -10.95 -3.79 26.13
N PRO A 59 -11.92 -4.73 26.00
CA PRO A 59 -12.58 -4.99 24.72
C PRO A 59 -13.45 -3.82 24.25
N ASP A 60 -13.86 -2.94 25.17
CA ASP A 60 -14.72 -1.79 24.88
C ASP A 60 -13.92 -0.53 24.57
N TYR A 61 -12.59 -0.56 24.74
CA TYR A 61 -11.71 0.57 24.50
C TYR A 61 -11.92 1.23 23.13
N PRO A 62 -12.13 0.50 22.01
CA PRO A 62 -12.40 1.11 20.70
C PRO A 62 -13.74 1.88 20.62
N ASN A 63 -14.71 1.61 21.49
CA ASN A 63 -16.06 2.20 21.41
C ASN A 63 -16.07 3.72 21.67
N GLN A 64 -15.02 4.26 22.30
CA GLN A 64 -14.87 5.71 22.50
C GLN A 64 -14.76 6.49 21.18
N PHE A 65 -14.40 5.84 20.07
CA PHE A 65 -14.38 6.46 18.76
C PHE A 65 -15.77 6.54 18.11
N GLY A 66 -16.80 5.93 18.68
CA GLY A 66 -18.18 5.94 18.20
C GLY A 66 -18.73 4.56 17.87
N ASP A 67 -19.91 4.53 17.25
CA ASP A 67 -20.61 3.28 16.94
C ASP A 67 -19.91 2.49 15.81
N ILE A 68 -19.23 1.41 16.18
CA ILE A 68 -18.56 0.52 15.25
C ILE A 68 -19.59 -0.35 14.50
N LEU A 69 -19.45 -0.41 13.18
CA LEU A 69 -20.21 -1.31 12.30
C LEU A 69 -19.50 -2.67 12.16
N ILE A 70 -18.19 -2.65 11.90
CA ILE A 70 -17.34 -3.84 11.84
C ILE A 70 -15.92 -3.47 12.25
N MET A 71 -15.24 -4.40 12.93
CA MET A 71 -13.87 -4.24 13.38
C MET A 71 -13.06 -5.51 13.08
N GLN A 72 -11.80 -5.32 12.71
CA GLN A 72 -10.80 -6.39 12.62
C GLN A 72 -9.58 -6.06 13.49
N LYS A 73 -8.96 -7.12 14.01
CA LYS A 73 -7.70 -7.06 14.75
C LYS A 73 -6.71 -8.02 14.11
N PRO A 74 -6.02 -7.63 13.02
CA PRO A 74 -5.22 -8.55 12.21
C PRO A 74 -4.04 -9.16 12.96
N ASP A 75 -3.55 -8.49 14.01
CA ASP A 75 -2.45 -8.98 14.83
C ASP A 75 -2.90 -9.92 15.97
N GLU A 76 -4.20 -9.98 16.28
CA GLU A 76 -4.71 -10.82 17.37
C GLU A 76 -4.56 -12.31 17.03
N THR A 77 -3.73 -13.01 17.79
CA THR A 77 -3.51 -14.46 17.63
C THR A 77 -3.58 -15.16 18.97
N SER A 78 -3.77 -16.49 18.96
CA SER A 78 -3.70 -17.31 20.17
C SER A 78 -2.26 -17.62 20.63
N GLU A 79 -1.25 -17.17 19.89
CA GLU A 79 0.14 -17.59 20.08
C GLU A 79 0.97 -16.62 20.93
N THR A 80 0.56 -15.35 21.02
CA THR A 80 1.24 -14.33 21.83
C THR A 80 0.25 -13.40 22.51
N ASP A 81 0.61 -12.97 23.71
CA ASP A 81 -0.04 -11.90 24.47
C ASP A 81 0.83 -10.63 24.53
N HIS A 82 2.02 -10.65 23.92
CA HIS A 82 2.94 -9.52 23.84
C HIS A 82 3.07 -9.01 22.40
N TYR A 83 2.93 -7.70 22.23
CA TYR A 83 2.88 -7.05 20.93
C TYR A 83 3.81 -5.83 20.88
N ASP A 84 4.53 -5.67 19.78
CA ASP A 84 5.29 -4.43 19.50
C ASP A 84 4.50 -3.47 18.60
N CYS A 85 3.51 -4.01 17.88
CA CYS A 85 2.50 -3.29 17.13
C CYS A 85 1.18 -4.08 17.20
N PHE A 86 0.06 -3.37 17.33
CA PHE A 86 -1.27 -3.96 17.30
C PHE A 86 -2.24 -3.03 16.57
N ALA A 87 -2.96 -3.55 15.58
CA ALA A 87 -3.89 -2.79 14.77
C ALA A 87 -5.36 -3.08 15.12
N TYR A 88 -6.14 -2.01 15.15
CA TYR A 88 -7.60 -2.02 15.05
C TYR A 88 -8.00 -1.43 13.70
N LEU A 89 -8.66 -2.20 12.86
CA LEU A 89 -9.26 -1.71 11.61
C LEU A 89 -10.75 -1.54 11.85
N MET A 90 -11.23 -0.30 11.92
CA MET A 90 -12.59 0.02 12.37
C MET A 90 -13.38 0.75 11.31
N GLN A 91 -14.50 0.16 10.89
CA GLN A 91 -15.53 0.82 10.10
C GLN A 91 -16.68 1.22 11.02
N PHE A 92 -17.04 2.49 11.04
CA PHE A 92 -18.13 3.02 11.87
C PHE A 92 -19.45 3.09 11.10
N LYS A 93 -20.58 3.14 11.82
CA LYS A 93 -21.94 3.22 11.25
C LYS A 93 -22.17 4.47 10.41
N ASP A 94 -21.43 5.54 10.67
CA ASP A 94 -21.47 6.77 9.89
C ASP A 94 -20.64 6.71 8.60
N MET A 95 -20.09 5.53 8.29
CA MET A 95 -19.21 5.20 7.16
C MET A 95 -17.78 5.75 7.26
N THR A 96 -17.41 6.43 8.34
CA THR A 96 -16.00 6.77 8.59
C THR A 96 -15.20 5.51 8.90
N ARG A 97 -13.94 5.45 8.45
CA ARG A 97 -13.00 4.36 8.76
C ARG A 97 -11.76 4.88 9.47
N ILE A 98 -11.40 4.26 10.59
CA ILE A 98 -10.18 4.56 11.36
C ILE A 98 -9.38 3.26 11.47
N ASP A 99 -8.16 3.28 10.94
CA ASP A 99 -7.19 2.21 11.09
C ASP A 99 -6.20 2.68 12.17
N LEU A 100 -6.39 2.23 13.41
CA LEU A 100 -5.59 2.61 14.58
C LEU A 100 -4.50 1.57 14.82
N ARG A 101 -3.23 1.98 14.80
CA ARG A 101 -2.09 1.17 15.24
C ARG A 101 -1.57 1.66 16.58
N LEU A 102 -1.46 0.74 17.54
CA LEU A 102 -0.70 0.92 18.77
C LEU A 102 0.73 0.44 18.49
N ILE A 103 1.74 1.26 18.72
CA ILE A 103 3.14 0.92 18.42
C ILE A 103 4.03 1.29 19.60
N LYS A 104 4.91 0.38 20.02
CA LYS A 104 5.92 0.70 21.04
C LYS A 104 6.92 1.73 20.51
N PRO A 105 7.39 2.68 21.33
CA PRO A 105 8.37 3.69 20.92
C PRO A 105 9.59 3.10 20.19
N GLU A 106 10.15 1.99 20.69
CA GLU A 106 11.32 1.30 20.14
C GLU A 106 11.06 0.63 18.79
N SER A 107 9.81 0.33 18.46
CA SER A 107 9.42 -0.38 17.23
C SER A 107 8.78 0.56 16.19
N LEU A 108 8.71 1.87 16.49
CA LEU A 108 8.08 2.86 15.63
C LEU A 108 8.68 2.89 14.22
N ASP A 109 10.00 2.91 14.10
CA ASP A 109 10.66 2.98 12.79
C ASP A 109 10.33 1.79 11.89
N THR A 110 10.21 0.60 12.49
CA THR A 110 9.93 -0.67 11.82
C THR A 110 8.47 -0.77 11.38
N HIS A 111 7.53 -0.27 12.18
CA HIS A 111 6.10 -0.41 11.91
C HIS A 111 5.46 0.83 11.28
N LEU A 112 6.13 1.98 11.26
CA LEU A 112 5.69 3.18 10.53
C LEU A 112 6.06 3.05 9.04
N ASN A 113 5.32 2.19 8.36
CA ASN A 113 5.59 1.72 7.00
C ASN A 113 4.85 2.51 5.90
N ASP A 114 4.81 3.84 6.01
CA ASP A 114 4.28 4.72 4.96
C ASP A 114 5.25 5.86 4.65
N ALA A 115 5.13 6.43 3.45
CA ALA A 115 5.98 7.52 3.02
C ALA A 115 5.60 8.85 3.68
N PHE A 116 4.39 8.99 4.22
CA PHE A 116 3.91 10.26 4.76
C PHE A 116 3.26 10.08 6.14
N SER A 117 3.81 10.76 7.14
CA SER A 117 3.16 10.94 8.45
C SER A 117 3.25 12.38 8.97
N ARG A 118 2.41 12.71 9.95
CA ARG A 118 2.34 14.00 10.61
C ARG A 118 2.04 13.81 12.09
N VAL A 119 2.71 14.55 12.97
CA VAL A 119 2.39 14.60 14.40
C VAL A 119 1.07 15.33 14.63
N LEU A 120 0.13 14.72 15.36
CA LEU A 120 -1.11 15.34 15.84
C LEU A 120 -1.01 15.75 17.31
N LEU A 121 -0.30 14.96 18.12
CA LEU A 121 -0.04 15.20 19.55
C LEU A 121 1.32 14.59 19.90
N ASP A 122 2.15 15.30 20.65
CA ASP A 122 3.42 14.79 21.18
C ASP A 122 3.59 15.30 22.61
N LYS A 123 3.29 14.45 23.59
CA LYS A 123 3.30 14.84 25.02
C LYS A 123 4.72 14.94 25.57
N LYS A 124 5.68 14.24 24.96
CA LYS A 124 7.08 14.21 25.42
C LYS A 124 8.02 15.12 24.61
N GLN A 125 7.50 15.77 23.56
CA GLN A 125 8.27 16.60 22.63
C GLN A 125 9.42 15.81 21.97
N ALA A 126 9.26 14.50 21.83
CA ALA A 126 10.29 13.59 21.34
C ALA A 126 10.24 13.38 19.81
N TYR A 127 9.16 13.81 19.15
CA TYR A 127 8.86 13.47 17.76
C TYR A 127 8.72 14.68 16.84
N GLY A 128 8.90 15.91 17.36
CA GLY A 128 8.83 17.14 16.58
C GLY A 128 9.85 17.24 15.43
N SER A 129 10.97 16.50 15.50
CA SER A 129 12.01 16.44 14.48
C SER A 129 12.03 15.16 13.66
N TYR A 130 11.09 14.25 13.88
CA TYR A 130 11.13 12.94 13.23
C TYR A 130 10.82 13.08 11.72
N HIS A 131 11.60 12.41 10.89
CA HIS A 131 11.49 12.50 9.44
C HIS A 131 10.35 11.60 8.94
N PHE A 132 9.16 12.18 8.82
CA PHE A 132 7.94 11.49 8.40
C PHE A 132 7.69 11.50 6.89
N ALA A 133 8.62 12.02 6.10
CA ALA A 133 8.55 12.02 4.63
C ALA A 133 9.59 11.04 4.07
N ARG A 134 9.22 9.76 3.99
CA ARG A 134 10.04 8.67 3.44
C ARG A 134 9.67 8.43 1.97
N LYS A 135 9.80 9.47 1.14
CA LYS A 135 9.37 9.44 -0.27
C LYS A 135 9.99 8.27 -1.04
N GLU A 136 11.18 7.86 -0.64
CA GLU A 136 11.95 6.75 -1.19
C GLU A 136 11.20 5.41 -1.12
N LEU A 137 10.22 5.25 -0.22
CA LEU A 137 9.41 4.03 -0.11
C LEU A 137 8.54 3.77 -1.35
N TYR A 138 8.20 4.82 -2.10
CA TYR A 138 7.40 4.70 -3.32
C TYR A 138 8.21 5.04 -4.59
N GLU A 139 9.49 5.35 -4.44
CA GLU A 139 10.37 5.64 -5.55
C GLU A 139 10.87 4.36 -6.20
N THR A 140 10.69 4.28 -7.52
CA THR A 140 11.39 3.33 -8.36
C THR A 140 12.68 3.96 -8.83
N LYS A 141 13.78 3.22 -8.70
CA LYS A 141 15.09 3.62 -9.20
C LYS A 141 15.36 2.94 -10.54
N GLN A 142 16.11 3.63 -11.40
CA GLN A 142 16.59 3.04 -12.64
C GLN A 142 17.43 1.79 -12.33
N LEU A 143 17.15 0.70 -13.03
CA LEU A 143 17.85 -0.56 -12.90
C LEU A 143 19.16 -0.55 -13.68
N SER A 144 20.07 -1.43 -13.29
CA SER A 144 21.20 -1.78 -14.14
C SER A 144 20.74 -2.62 -15.32
N GLU A 145 21.57 -2.69 -16.37
CA GLU A 145 21.34 -3.57 -17.53
C GLU A 145 21.09 -5.03 -17.10
N ALA A 146 21.82 -5.53 -16.09
CA ALA A 146 21.62 -6.86 -15.54
C ALA A 146 20.25 -7.01 -14.84
N GLY A 147 19.77 -5.95 -14.17
CA GLY A 147 18.46 -5.91 -13.54
C GLY A 147 17.33 -5.94 -14.57
N LEU A 148 17.42 -5.10 -15.61
CA LEU A 148 16.46 -5.08 -16.72
C LEU A 148 16.43 -6.43 -17.44
N ASN A 149 17.60 -6.98 -17.79
CA ASN A 149 17.72 -8.29 -18.43
C ASN A 149 17.09 -9.43 -17.59
N ARG A 150 17.10 -9.32 -16.26
CA ARG A 150 16.43 -10.29 -15.40
C ARG A 150 14.90 -10.22 -15.56
N LEU A 151 14.33 -9.02 -15.62
CA LEU A 151 12.89 -8.82 -15.83
C LEU A 151 12.44 -9.36 -17.19
N LEU A 152 13.19 -9.03 -18.25
CA LEU A 152 12.92 -9.53 -19.61
C LEU A 152 12.92 -11.07 -19.65
N LYS A 153 13.94 -11.69 -19.04
CA LYS A 153 14.03 -13.16 -18.94
C LYS A 153 12.84 -13.77 -18.19
N GLU A 154 12.38 -13.14 -17.11
CA GLU A 154 11.21 -13.59 -16.36
C GLU A 154 9.95 -13.60 -17.25
N ILE A 155 9.71 -12.51 -17.98
CA ILE A 155 8.56 -12.41 -18.91
C ILE A 155 8.62 -13.51 -19.97
N TYR A 156 9.76 -13.63 -20.68
CA TYR A 156 9.89 -14.63 -21.73
C TYR A 156 9.82 -16.06 -21.20
N TRP A 157 10.47 -16.36 -20.08
CA TRP A 157 10.47 -17.71 -19.51
C TRP A 157 9.08 -18.13 -19.03
N VAL A 158 8.41 -17.27 -18.27
CA VAL A 158 7.08 -17.58 -17.70
C VAL A 158 5.99 -17.55 -18.77
N SER A 159 6.17 -16.81 -19.88
CA SER A 159 5.24 -16.89 -21.02
C SER A 159 5.04 -18.33 -21.51
N THR A 160 6.10 -19.16 -21.45
CA THR A 160 6.01 -20.58 -21.83
C THR A 160 5.13 -21.38 -20.88
N TYR A 161 4.98 -20.95 -19.63
CA TYR A 161 4.10 -21.58 -18.64
C TYR A 161 2.64 -21.23 -18.91
N VAL A 162 2.36 -19.98 -19.30
CA VAL A 162 1.02 -19.56 -19.75
C VAL A 162 0.61 -20.42 -20.96
N VAL A 163 1.47 -20.55 -21.97
CA VAL A 163 1.21 -21.38 -23.16
C VAL A 163 0.95 -22.85 -22.77
N LYS A 164 1.75 -23.43 -21.86
CA LYS A 164 1.51 -24.81 -21.37
C LYS A 164 0.16 -24.93 -20.67
N GLY A 165 -0.21 -23.95 -19.85
CA GLY A 165 -1.50 -23.92 -19.17
C GLY A 165 -2.66 -23.84 -20.15
N LEU A 166 -2.57 -22.98 -21.17
CA LEU A 166 -3.57 -22.83 -22.22
C LEU A 166 -3.81 -24.16 -22.96
N ILE A 167 -2.74 -24.83 -23.41
CA ILE A 167 -2.81 -26.12 -24.11
C ILE A 167 -3.47 -27.19 -23.23
N ARG A 168 -3.18 -27.19 -21.93
CA ARG A 168 -3.72 -28.13 -20.95
C ARG A 168 -5.11 -27.76 -20.44
N ARG A 169 -5.63 -26.58 -20.82
CA ARG A 169 -6.87 -26.00 -20.30
C ARG A 169 -6.86 -25.85 -18.77
N ASP A 170 -5.70 -25.55 -18.21
CA ASP A 170 -5.52 -25.32 -16.77
C ASP A 170 -5.71 -23.83 -16.45
N PHE A 171 -6.98 -23.44 -16.32
CA PHE A 171 -7.40 -22.05 -16.13
C PHE A 171 -6.71 -21.38 -14.95
N MET A 172 -6.73 -22.04 -13.79
CA MET A 172 -6.15 -21.47 -12.58
C MET A 172 -4.65 -21.25 -12.74
N TYR A 173 -3.96 -22.18 -13.40
CA TYR A 173 -2.52 -22.10 -13.58
C TYR A 173 -2.12 -20.98 -14.55
N TYR A 174 -2.68 -20.92 -15.76
CA TYR A 174 -2.28 -19.87 -16.71
C TYR A 174 -2.67 -18.47 -16.20
N GLU A 175 -3.81 -18.35 -15.50
CA GLU A 175 -4.27 -17.07 -14.97
C GLU A 175 -3.35 -16.58 -13.87
N PHE A 176 -2.90 -17.49 -13.01
CA PHE A 176 -1.89 -17.19 -12.00
C PHE A 176 -0.57 -16.74 -12.64
N MET A 177 -0.08 -17.48 -13.65
CA MET A 177 1.21 -17.20 -14.31
C MET A 177 1.22 -15.85 -15.04
N ILE A 178 0.13 -15.50 -15.74
CA ILE A 178 0.04 -14.20 -16.40
C ILE A 178 -0.18 -13.07 -15.39
N SER A 179 -1.04 -13.28 -14.39
CA SER A 179 -1.45 -12.22 -13.46
C SER A 179 -0.38 -11.83 -12.44
N HIS A 180 0.49 -12.78 -12.07
CA HIS A 180 1.51 -12.56 -11.04
C HIS A 180 2.89 -12.40 -11.67
N PRO A 181 3.68 -13.46 -12.00
CA PRO A 181 5.04 -13.26 -12.48
C PRO A 181 5.15 -12.34 -13.70
N ILE A 182 4.33 -12.57 -14.74
CA ILE A 182 4.43 -11.80 -15.99
C ILE A 182 4.01 -10.35 -15.78
N ARG A 183 2.81 -10.08 -15.25
CA ARG A 183 2.35 -8.69 -15.04
C ARG A 183 3.23 -7.95 -14.05
N THR A 184 3.70 -8.57 -12.97
CA THR A 184 4.64 -7.93 -12.04
C THR A 184 5.93 -7.52 -12.74
N ALA A 185 6.54 -8.41 -13.53
CA ALA A 185 7.74 -8.07 -14.29
C ALA A 185 7.48 -7.01 -15.37
N PHE A 186 6.33 -7.08 -16.05
CA PHE A 186 5.95 -6.13 -17.09
C PHE A 186 5.73 -4.72 -16.54
N ILE A 187 5.09 -4.58 -15.38
CA ILE A 187 4.94 -3.28 -14.70
C ILE A 187 6.31 -2.68 -14.38
N GLU A 188 7.27 -3.48 -13.91
CA GLU A 188 8.63 -2.99 -13.69
C GLU A 188 9.32 -2.54 -14.98
N VAL A 189 9.15 -3.27 -16.09
CA VAL A 189 9.66 -2.86 -17.41
C VAL A 189 9.05 -1.53 -17.85
N LEU A 190 7.74 -1.35 -17.72
CA LEU A 190 7.07 -0.07 -18.02
C LEU A 190 7.61 1.07 -17.17
N LYS A 191 7.87 0.85 -15.87
CA LYS A 191 8.49 1.89 -15.03
C LYS A 191 9.88 2.27 -15.53
N GLN A 192 10.69 1.29 -15.95
CA GLN A 192 12.02 1.57 -16.51
C GLN A 192 11.94 2.37 -17.81
N ASP A 193 11.00 2.03 -18.69
CA ASP A 193 10.72 2.77 -19.91
C ASP A 193 10.30 4.23 -19.61
N ILE A 194 9.38 4.43 -18.66
CA ILE A 194 8.96 5.78 -18.22
C ILE A 194 10.14 6.58 -17.65
N LEU A 195 11.00 5.97 -16.83
CA LEU A 195 12.21 6.63 -16.32
C LEU A 195 13.14 7.07 -17.46
N ALA A 196 13.33 6.21 -18.46
CA ALA A 196 14.16 6.49 -19.63
C ALA A 196 13.58 7.62 -20.49
N GLN A 197 12.29 7.57 -20.82
CA GLN A 197 11.59 8.60 -21.61
C GLN A 197 11.60 9.97 -20.92
N LYS A 198 11.54 10.00 -19.58
CA LYS A 198 11.62 11.23 -18.80
C LYS A 198 13.05 11.68 -18.49
N GLU A 199 14.06 10.90 -18.86
CA GLU A 199 15.47 11.15 -18.57
C GLU A 199 15.77 11.34 -17.07
N VAL A 200 15.08 10.59 -16.20
CA VAL A 200 15.25 10.65 -14.74
C VAL A 200 15.76 9.33 -14.16
N LYS A 201 16.53 9.41 -13.08
CA LYS A 201 17.08 8.23 -12.39
C LYS A 201 16.12 7.61 -11.38
N THR A 202 15.17 8.40 -10.89
CA THR A 202 14.18 7.98 -9.89
C THR A 202 12.84 8.66 -10.16
N LEU A 203 11.75 7.95 -9.90
CA LEU A 203 10.39 8.49 -9.98
C LEU A 203 9.49 7.71 -9.02
N SER A 204 8.60 8.42 -8.33
CA SER A 204 7.58 7.80 -7.49
C SER A 204 6.37 7.41 -8.34
N PHE A 205 5.95 6.15 -8.24
CA PHE A 205 4.69 5.66 -8.83
C PHE A 205 3.58 5.51 -7.77
N GLY A 206 3.87 5.91 -6.53
CA GLY A 206 2.96 5.77 -5.40
C GLY A 206 2.79 4.32 -4.91
N LYS A 207 2.04 4.16 -3.81
CA LYS A 207 1.72 2.85 -3.25
C LYS A 207 0.97 2.00 -4.29
N TYR A 208 1.44 0.76 -4.49
CA TYR A 208 0.92 -0.19 -5.50
C TYR A 208 0.93 0.36 -6.94
N ASP A 209 1.85 1.27 -7.25
CA ASP A 209 2.05 1.80 -8.60
C ASP A 209 0.84 2.54 -9.19
N LYS A 210 -0.05 3.03 -8.33
CA LYS A 210 -1.29 3.72 -8.74
C LYS A 210 -1.06 4.89 -9.71
N GLY A 211 0.10 5.53 -9.64
CA GLY A 211 0.48 6.65 -10.51
C GLY A 211 1.04 6.24 -11.87
N ILE A 212 1.20 4.94 -12.15
CA ILE A 212 1.69 4.48 -13.46
C ILE A 212 0.75 4.90 -14.59
N ILE A 213 -0.55 4.96 -14.32
CA ILE A 213 -1.59 5.36 -15.29
C ILE A 213 -1.37 6.78 -15.82
N GLU A 214 -0.85 7.69 -14.99
CA GLU A 214 -0.55 9.08 -15.37
C GLU A 214 0.58 9.20 -16.40
N ASN A 215 1.32 8.12 -16.63
CA ASN A 215 2.52 8.08 -17.46
C ASN A 215 2.36 7.19 -18.70
N ILE A 216 1.21 6.51 -18.86
CA ILE A 216 0.89 5.70 -20.03
C ILE A 216 -0.15 6.43 -20.88
N LEU A 217 -0.06 6.30 -22.20
CA LEU A 217 -0.89 7.04 -23.15
C LEU A 217 -2.25 6.38 -23.44
N ASP A 218 -2.41 5.09 -23.15
CA ASP A 218 -3.62 4.32 -23.47
C ASP A 218 -4.08 3.52 -22.23
N GLU A 219 -4.91 4.17 -21.40
CA GLU A 219 -5.51 3.58 -20.20
C GLU A 219 -6.41 2.37 -20.54
N ASP A 220 -7.18 2.45 -21.62
CA ASP A 220 -8.07 1.36 -22.04
C ASP A 220 -7.27 0.11 -22.41
N GLN A 221 -6.14 0.28 -23.11
CA GLN A 221 -5.25 -0.83 -23.44
C GLN A 221 -4.59 -1.42 -22.19
N PHE A 222 -4.20 -0.59 -21.23
CA PHE A 222 -3.65 -1.07 -19.97
C PHE A 222 -4.69 -1.83 -19.13
N LEU A 223 -5.93 -1.33 -19.04
CA LEU A 223 -7.04 -2.00 -18.36
C LEU A 223 -7.37 -3.36 -18.98
N LYS A 224 -7.29 -3.49 -20.31
CA LYS A 224 -7.50 -4.78 -21.00
C LYS A 224 -6.52 -5.86 -20.51
N LEU A 225 -5.30 -5.49 -20.13
CA LEU A 225 -4.31 -6.44 -19.62
C LEU A 225 -4.76 -7.15 -18.35
N TYR A 226 -5.66 -6.55 -17.57
CA TYR A 226 -6.21 -7.10 -16.33
C TYR A 226 -7.54 -7.83 -16.54
N SER A 227 -8.08 -7.86 -17.76
CA SER A 227 -9.38 -8.46 -18.07
C SER A 227 -9.20 -9.68 -18.99
N ASN A 228 -9.23 -10.87 -18.40
CA ASN A 228 -9.21 -12.14 -19.13
C ASN A 228 -10.61 -12.79 -19.08
N LYS A 229 -11.47 -12.53 -20.06
CA LYS A 229 -12.84 -13.07 -20.11
C LYS A 229 -12.96 -14.31 -21.00
N SER A 230 -11.97 -14.55 -21.86
CA SER A 230 -11.88 -15.75 -22.69
C SER A 230 -10.42 -16.20 -22.89
N LEU A 231 -10.23 -17.34 -23.55
CA LEU A 231 -8.90 -17.80 -23.95
C LEU A 231 -8.25 -16.84 -24.95
N GLU A 232 -9.05 -16.30 -25.88
CA GLU A 232 -8.61 -15.30 -26.85
C GLU A 232 -8.09 -14.04 -26.17
N ASP A 233 -8.74 -13.58 -25.10
CA ASP A 233 -8.27 -12.42 -24.32
C ASP A 233 -6.89 -12.67 -23.70
N ILE A 234 -6.67 -13.88 -23.17
CA ILE A 234 -5.38 -14.24 -22.53
C ILE A 234 -4.27 -14.32 -23.55
N GLU A 235 -4.54 -14.93 -24.71
CA GLU A 235 -3.60 -14.95 -25.82
C GLU A 235 -3.29 -13.53 -26.31
N ALA A 236 -4.31 -12.67 -26.44
CA ALA A 236 -4.14 -11.28 -26.85
C ALA A 236 -3.32 -10.49 -25.83
N ASN A 237 -3.62 -10.64 -24.54
CA ASN A 237 -2.90 -9.97 -23.45
C ASN A 237 -1.45 -10.44 -23.36
N LEU A 238 -1.19 -11.75 -23.47
CA LEU A 238 0.17 -12.28 -23.50
C LEU A 238 0.95 -11.76 -24.71
N ARG A 239 0.34 -11.75 -25.90
CA ARG A 239 0.95 -11.21 -27.12
C ARG A 239 1.26 -9.72 -27.00
N PHE A 240 0.35 -8.94 -26.43
CA PHE A 240 0.56 -7.52 -26.21
C PHE A 240 1.76 -7.30 -25.29
N ILE A 241 1.79 -7.98 -24.13
CA ILE A 241 2.90 -7.87 -23.17
C ILE A 241 4.23 -8.20 -23.83
N LEU A 242 4.31 -9.31 -24.58
CA LEU A 242 5.52 -9.70 -25.30
C LEU A 242 5.92 -8.65 -26.34
N THR A 243 4.95 -8.13 -27.10
CA THR A 243 5.20 -7.13 -28.15
C THR A 243 5.74 -5.82 -27.56
N GLU A 244 5.15 -5.31 -26.48
CA GLU A 244 5.64 -4.10 -25.83
C GLU A 244 6.98 -4.34 -25.14
N THR A 245 7.18 -5.51 -24.54
CA THR A 245 8.47 -5.91 -23.97
C THR A 245 9.57 -5.92 -25.03
N ASP A 246 9.28 -6.46 -26.21
CA ASP A 246 10.23 -6.49 -27.34
C ASP A 246 10.59 -5.07 -27.82
N LYS A 247 9.63 -4.15 -27.90
CA LYS A 247 9.89 -2.75 -28.27
C LYS A 247 10.82 -2.09 -27.26
N ILE A 248 10.48 -2.17 -25.98
CA ILE A 248 11.25 -1.55 -24.89
C ILE A 248 12.66 -2.17 -24.79
N ALA A 249 12.81 -3.46 -25.10
CA ALA A 249 14.12 -4.12 -25.07
C ALA A 249 15.03 -3.74 -26.26
N MET A 250 14.48 -3.18 -27.34
CA MET A 250 15.23 -2.81 -28.55
C MET A 250 15.65 -1.32 -28.58
N ASP A 251 14.98 -0.47 -27.80
CA ASP A 251 15.26 0.96 -27.64
C ASP A 251 16.33 1.23 -26.57
#